data_AF-A0A165NXV1-F1
#
_entry.id   AF-A0A165NXV1-F1
#
_cell.length_a   1.000
_cell.length_b   1.000
_cell.length_c   1.000
_cell.angle_alpha   90.00
_cell.angle_beta   90.00
_cell.angle_gamma   90.00
#
_symmetry.space_group_name_H-M   'P 1'
#
loop_
_entity.id
_entity.type
_entity.pdbx_description
1 polymer ?
#
loop_
_entity_poly.entity_id
_entity_poly.type
_entity_poly.pdbx_seq_one_letter_code
_entity_poly.pdbx_strand_id
1 'polypeptide(L)'
;MSNHDLKEALIGHSVTGDNKQEFALFNKRLTQLEKRLSVIEGKKARPIEKPEMSKTAQEMVETLLCRLSPMDVDGCCLTRVGRAFDGGYIMVPPKPYEKVAYSLGINRDVSWDLEMASHGCKVYQYDHTIDCLPHHHESFNYSKKGITSSHQIDERMTCLKHELQNNRHQDTDNILLKMDIEGDEWEVFADLEMNELQKFSQILVELHDLHKVYKLFWYRKALAGLNKLFKSHQAVHVHGNNNAALRIIGGYAVPPVLEVTFLRRDLFQFSPCTRTFPNELDQPNNPCFAEHQLGSFQFPNPAKR
;
A
#
# COMPACT_ATOMS: atom_id res chain seq x y z
N MET A 1 16.03 -4.84 -45.86
CA MET A 1 16.50 -6.17 -46.30
C MET A 1 15.27 -7.01 -46.54
N SER A 2 15.09 -7.52 -47.75
CA SER A 2 13.85 -8.16 -48.17
C SER A 2 13.82 -9.62 -47.72
N ASN A 3 12.63 -10.21 -47.55
CA ASN A 3 12.45 -11.64 -47.26
C ASN A 3 13.08 -12.58 -48.33
N HIS A 4 13.55 -12.02 -49.45
CA HIS A 4 14.23 -12.77 -50.49
C HIS A 4 15.69 -13.10 -50.13
N ASP A 5 16.35 -12.23 -49.35
CA ASP A 5 17.79 -12.29 -49.06
C ASP A 5 18.14 -13.35 -47.99
N LEU A 6 17.17 -13.76 -47.17
CA LEU A 6 17.33 -14.82 -46.15
C LEU A 6 17.20 -16.24 -46.72
N LYS A 7 16.63 -16.41 -47.93
CA LYS A 7 16.41 -17.73 -48.54
C LYS A 7 17.66 -18.31 -49.19
N GLU A 8 18.60 -17.48 -49.64
CA GLU A 8 19.80 -17.95 -50.35
C GLU A 8 20.95 -18.35 -49.43
N ALA A 9 20.97 -17.90 -48.17
CA ALA A 9 22.03 -18.24 -47.22
C ALA A 9 21.97 -19.68 -46.66
N LEU A 10 20.96 -20.48 -47.01
CA LEU A 10 20.70 -21.80 -46.44
C LEU A 10 20.87 -22.98 -47.42
N ILE A 11 21.31 -22.73 -48.66
CA ILE A 11 21.37 -23.78 -49.71
C ILE A 11 22.72 -24.56 -49.70
N GLY A 12 23.64 -24.24 -48.79
CA GLY A 12 25.00 -24.81 -48.78
C GLY A 12 25.25 -26.11 -47.98
N HIS A 13 24.25 -26.71 -47.33
CA HIS A 13 24.48 -27.92 -46.52
C HIS A 13 23.55 -29.07 -46.90
N SER A 14 24.14 -30.25 -47.18
CA SER A 14 23.44 -31.48 -47.50
C SER A 14 22.55 -31.89 -46.32
N VAL A 15 21.26 -31.62 -46.45
CA VAL A 15 20.24 -31.97 -45.46
C VAL A 15 19.97 -33.48 -45.54
N THR A 16 20.37 -34.21 -44.49
CA THR A 16 20.04 -35.64 -44.31
C THR A 16 18.52 -35.83 -44.20
N GLY A 17 18.02 -37.03 -44.52
CA GLY A 17 16.58 -37.33 -44.61
C GLY A 17 15.76 -36.95 -43.36
N ASP A 18 16.35 -37.04 -42.18
CA ASP A 18 15.75 -36.66 -40.89
C ASP A 18 15.48 -35.15 -40.79
N ASN A 19 16.44 -34.30 -41.19
CA ASN A 19 16.27 -32.84 -41.13
C ASN A 19 15.17 -32.34 -42.07
N LYS A 20 14.89 -33.05 -43.17
CA LYS A 20 13.75 -32.71 -44.07
C LYS A 20 12.41 -33.00 -43.42
N GLN A 21 12.29 -34.08 -42.63
CA GLN A 21 11.06 -34.40 -41.90
C GLN A 21 10.83 -33.42 -40.75
N GLU A 22 11.87 -33.03 -40.00
CA GLU A 22 11.76 -31.99 -38.98
C GLU A 22 11.35 -30.64 -39.57
N PHE A 23 11.94 -30.24 -40.69
CA PHE A 23 11.57 -28.99 -41.37
C PHE A 23 10.11 -29.01 -41.86
N ALA A 24 9.65 -30.15 -42.37
CA ALA A 24 8.26 -30.31 -42.79
C ALA A 24 7.29 -30.25 -41.59
N LEU A 25 7.66 -30.85 -40.45
CA LEU A 25 6.89 -30.80 -39.22
C LEU A 25 6.83 -29.40 -38.63
N PHE A 26 7.95 -28.66 -38.68
CA PHE A 26 8.04 -27.28 -38.23
C PHE A 26 7.16 -26.35 -39.07
N ASN A 27 7.26 -26.44 -40.41
CA ASN A 27 6.42 -25.66 -41.31
C ASN A 27 4.93 -25.96 -41.11
N LYS A 28 4.56 -27.24 -40.90
CA LYS A 28 3.18 -27.62 -40.60
C LYS A 28 2.67 -27.00 -39.30
N ARG A 29 3.50 -26.94 -38.25
CA ARG A 29 3.17 -26.26 -36.99
C ARG A 29 3.04 -24.75 -37.18
N LEU A 30 3.93 -24.13 -37.97
CA LEU A 30 3.90 -22.70 -38.26
C LEU A 30 2.59 -22.32 -38.97
N THR A 31 2.22 -23.04 -40.04
CA THR A 31 0.96 -22.82 -40.76
C THR A 31 -0.27 -23.05 -39.87
N GLN A 32 -0.20 -24.01 -38.93
CA GLN A 32 -1.27 -24.25 -37.98
C GLN A 32 -1.40 -23.11 -36.96
N LEU A 33 -0.29 -22.50 -36.53
CA LEU A 33 -0.27 -21.33 -35.67
C LEU A 33 -0.80 -20.09 -36.40
N GLU A 34 -0.36 -19.84 -37.63
CA GLU A 34 -0.85 -18.74 -38.47
C GLU A 34 -2.37 -18.85 -38.70
N LYS A 35 -2.87 -20.07 -38.97
CA LYS A 35 -4.31 -20.30 -39.12
C LYS A 35 -5.07 -20.04 -37.82
N ARG A 36 -4.54 -20.43 -36.66
CA ARG A 36 -5.12 -20.11 -35.35
C ARG A 36 -5.11 -18.60 -35.06
N LEU A 37 -4.03 -17.91 -35.44
CA LEU A 37 -3.91 -16.45 -35.29
C LEU A 37 -4.96 -15.74 -36.16
N SER A 38 -5.11 -16.13 -37.43
CA SER A 38 -6.13 -15.57 -38.33
C SER A 38 -7.57 -15.80 -37.84
N VAL A 39 -7.83 -16.91 -37.12
CA VAL A 39 -9.13 -17.18 -36.50
C VAL A 39 -9.34 -16.33 -35.26
N ILE A 40 -8.28 -15.99 -34.51
CA ILE A 40 -8.33 -15.09 -33.35
C ILE A 40 -8.50 -13.64 -33.82
N GLU A 41 -7.82 -13.24 -34.89
CA GLU A 41 -7.92 -11.91 -35.50
C GLU A 41 -9.24 -11.71 -36.25
N GLY A 42 -9.74 -12.76 -36.91
CA GLY A 42 -10.99 -12.75 -37.70
C GLY A 42 -12.26 -12.95 -36.88
N LYS A 43 -12.18 -13.59 -35.71
CA LYS A 43 -13.23 -13.45 -34.70
C LYS A 43 -13.06 -12.06 -34.13
N LYS A 44 -14.07 -11.19 -34.21
CA LYS A 44 -14.14 -10.00 -33.34
C LYS A 44 -13.88 -10.51 -31.92
N ALA A 45 -12.66 -10.32 -31.41
CA ALA A 45 -12.38 -10.52 -30.01
C ALA A 45 -13.44 -9.69 -29.31
N ARG A 46 -14.31 -10.33 -28.50
CA ARG A 46 -15.18 -9.56 -27.60
C ARG A 46 -14.23 -8.57 -26.92
N PRO A 47 -14.54 -7.27 -26.91
CA PRO A 47 -13.69 -6.32 -26.21
C PRO A 47 -13.43 -6.93 -24.84
N ILE A 48 -12.16 -7.13 -24.49
CA ILE A 48 -11.82 -7.52 -23.13
C ILE A 48 -12.40 -6.39 -22.30
N GLU A 49 -13.53 -6.63 -21.64
CA GLU A 49 -14.12 -5.68 -20.72
C GLU A 49 -12.99 -5.31 -19.77
N LYS A 50 -12.56 -4.05 -19.78
CA LYS A 50 -11.54 -3.60 -18.84
C LYS A 50 -12.22 -3.57 -17.48
N PRO A 51 -12.05 -4.59 -16.61
CA PRO A 51 -12.80 -4.66 -15.37
C PRO A 51 -12.51 -3.45 -14.48
N GLU A 52 -11.30 -2.90 -14.61
CA GLU A 52 -10.83 -1.66 -14.00
C GLU A 52 -11.70 -0.45 -14.35
N MET A 53 -12.36 -0.42 -15.51
CA MET A 53 -13.20 0.71 -15.97
C MET A 53 -14.70 0.44 -15.82
N SER A 54 -15.08 -0.64 -15.13
CA SER A 54 -16.49 -0.98 -14.91
C SER A 54 -17.15 -0.03 -13.91
N LYS A 55 -18.49 0.08 -13.97
CA LYS A 55 -19.27 0.79 -12.95
C LYS A 55 -19.10 0.18 -11.55
N THR A 56 -18.94 -1.14 -11.47
CA THR A 56 -18.60 -1.84 -10.22
C THR A 56 -17.26 -1.35 -9.66
N ALA A 57 -16.23 -1.21 -10.50
CA ALA A 57 -14.94 -0.69 -10.06
C ALA A 57 -15.06 0.77 -9.59
N GLN A 58 -15.87 1.59 -10.26
CA GLN A 58 -16.17 2.95 -9.83
C GLN A 58 -16.80 2.97 -8.42
N GLU A 59 -17.82 2.15 -8.17
CA GLU A 59 -18.48 2.08 -6.86
C GLU A 59 -17.54 1.56 -5.75
N MET A 60 -16.66 0.61 -6.08
CA MET A 60 -15.62 0.12 -5.16
C MET A 60 -14.62 1.22 -4.78
N VAL A 61 -14.16 1.99 -5.77
CA VAL A 61 -13.25 3.13 -5.53
C VAL A 61 -13.95 4.20 -4.70
N GLU A 62 -15.16 4.61 -5.06
CA GLU A 62 -15.94 5.61 -4.31
C GLU A 62 -16.14 5.17 -2.85
N THR A 63 -16.54 3.91 -2.62
CA THR A 63 -16.77 3.38 -1.28
C THR A 63 -15.49 3.36 -0.43
N LEU A 64 -14.36 2.95 -1.00
CA LEU A 64 -13.10 2.85 -0.28
C LEU A 64 -12.50 4.25 -0.01
N LEU A 65 -12.34 5.06 -1.06
CA LEU A 65 -11.64 6.34 -0.96
C LEU A 65 -12.45 7.40 -0.23
N CYS A 66 -13.80 7.38 -0.27
CA CYS A 66 -14.60 8.32 0.52
C CYS A 66 -14.39 8.17 2.03
N ARG A 67 -13.87 7.03 2.48
CA ARG A 67 -13.56 6.80 3.89
C ARG A 67 -12.13 7.20 4.27
N LEU A 68 -11.24 7.23 3.28
CA LEU A 68 -9.89 7.77 3.38
C LEU A 68 -9.86 9.29 3.19
N SER A 69 -10.99 9.91 2.83
CA SER A 69 -11.09 11.36 2.70
C SER A 69 -10.71 12.06 4.01
N PRO A 70 -9.68 12.93 3.97
CA PRO A 70 -9.16 13.58 5.17
C PRO A 70 -10.15 14.61 5.71
N MET A 71 -10.04 14.88 7.01
CA MET A 71 -10.69 15.97 7.73
C MET A 71 -9.63 16.89 8.34
N ASP A 72 -9.98 18.14 8.58
CA ASP A 72 -9.14 19.06 9.37
C ASP A 72 -9.29 18.76 10.86
N VAL A 73 -8.24 19.04 11.63
CA VAL A 73 -8.17 18.78 13.07
C VAL A 73 -8.22 20.10 13.81
N ASP A 74 -9.27 20.30 14.62
CA ASP A 74 -9.48 21.57 15.27
C ASP A 74 -8.44 21.81 16.38
N GLY A 75 -7.82 22.98 16.38
CA GLY A 75 -6.85 23.38 17.41
C GLY A 75 -5.52 22.63 17.40
N CYS A 76 -5.21 21.86 16.35
CA CYS A 76 -3.93 21.16 16.19
C CYS A 76 -3.32 21.44 14.82
N CYS A 77 -2.02 21.71 14.79
CA CYS A 77 -1.25 21.74 13.55
C CYS A 77 -0.57 20.40 13.35
N LEU A 78 -0.63 19.89 12.12
CA LEU A 78 0.16 18.73 11.72
C LEU A 78 1.61 19.16 11.48
N THR A 79 2.54 18.23 11.72
CA THR A 79 3.97 18.40 11.43
C THR A 79 4.49 17.16 10.72
N ARG A 80 5.55 17.34 9.95
CA ARG A 80 6.29 16.24 9.35
C ARG A 80 7.36 15.73 10.32
N VAL A 81 7.38 14.43 10.57
CA VAL A 81 8.25 13.74 11.53
C VAL A 81 9.05 12.67 10.79
N GLY A 82 10.33 12.53 11.11
CA GLY A 82 11.26 11.64 10.39
C GLY A 82 12.01 12.32 9.23
N ARG A 83 12.76 11.53 8.47
CA ARG A 83 13.71 12.02 7.46
C ARG A 83 13.01 12.66 6.27
N ALA A 84 13.76 13.48 5.54
CA ALA A 84 13.28 14.07 4.29
C ALA A 84 12.95 12.99 3.24
N PHE A 85 11.95 13.30 2.41
CA PHE A 85 11.41 12.41 1.37
C PHE A 85 10.84 11.13 1.97
N ASP A 86 11.04 10.00 1.31
CA ASP A 86 10.59 8.69 1.78
C ASP A 86 10.93 8.39 3.25
N GLY A 87 9.99 7.85 4.01
CA GLY A 87 10.19 7.43 5.41
C GLY A 87 9.91 8.48 6.50
N GLY A 88 9.35 9.65 6.15
CA GLY A 88 8.79 10.55 7.15
C GLY A 88 7.34 10.88 6.89
N TYR A 89 6.61 11.17 7.95
CA TYR A 89 5.15 11.12 7.97
C TYR A 89 4.57 12.39 8.59
N ILE A 90 3.38 12.78 8.12
CA ILE A 90 2.67 13.95 8.66
C ILE A 90 1.73 13.52 9.78
N MET A 91 1.92 14.05 10.97
CA MET A 91 1.17 13.67 12.17
C MET A 91 0.93 14.84 13.10
N VAL A 92 0.09 14.63 14.13
CA VAL A 92 0.03 15.58 15.25
C VAL A 92 1.29 15.37 16.10
N PRO A 93 2.01 16.44 16.51
CA PRO A 93 3.18 16.30 17.38
C PRO A 93 2.89 15.42 18.60
N PRO A 94 3.79 14.48 18.95
CA PRO A 94 3.58 13.58 20.07
C PRO A 94 3.20 14.32 21.36
N LYS A 95 2.15 13.85 22.01
CA LYS A 95 1.65 14.45 23.26
C LYS A 95 2.39 13.84 24.46
N PRO A 96 2.55 14.58 25.58
CA PRO A 96 3.27 14.08 26.74
C PRO A 96 2.75 12.77 27.34
N TYR A 97 1.47 12.41 27.11
CA TYR A 97 0.86 11.17 27.58
C TYR A 97 1.13 9.97 26.67
N GLU A 98 1.62 10.17 25.45
CA GLU A 98 1.98 9.11 24.52
C GLU A 98 3.38 8.60 24.90
N LYS A 99 3.44 7.43 25.56
CA LYS A 99 4.69 6.86 26.10
C LYS A 99 5.19 5.63 25.37
N VAL A 100 4.39 5.11 24.44
CA VAL A 100 4.68 3.87 23.70
C VAL A 100 4.44 4.13 22.23
N ALA A 101 5.42 3.75 21.42
CA ALA A 101 5.35 3.79 19.96
C ALA A 101 5.66 2.42 19.38
N TYR A 102 4.92 2.02 18.36
CA TYR A 102 5.18 0.83 17.56
C TYR A 102 5.61 1.27 16.16
N SER A 103 6.68 0.67 15.66
CA SER A 103 7.26 0.94 14.35
C SER A 103 7.45 -0.38 13.62
N LEU A 104 6.62 -0.58 12.59
CA LEU A 104 6.52 -1.84 11.85
C LEU A 104 7.03 -1.60 10.44
N GLY A 105 8.02 -2.40 10.02
CA GLY A 105 8.80 -2.21 8.79
C GLY A 105 9.72 -1.00 8.89
N ILE A 106 10.98 -1.28 9.18
CA ILE A 106 12.00 -0.28 9.50
C ILE A 106 12.88 -0.06 8.28
N ASN A 107 13.21 -1.15 7.58
CA ASN A 107 14.15 -1.16 6.48
C ASN A 107 15.46 -0.46 6.91
N ARG A 108 15.78 0.68 6.31
CA ARG A 108 17.04 1.39 6.51
C ARG A 108 16.91 2.70 7.26
N ASP A 109 15.72 3.02 7.78
CA ASP A 109 15.47 4.29 8.46
C ASP A 109 14.78 4.14 9.81
N VAL A 110 15.32 4.85 10.80
CA VAL A 110 14.79 4.94 12.17
C VAL A 110 14.62 6.40 12.60
N SER A 111 14.53 7.33 11.65
CA SER A 111 14.46 8.75 11.95
C SER A 111 13.19 9.13 12.72
N TRP A 112 12.03 8.61 12.31
CA TRP A 112 10.77 8.76 13.04
C TRP A 112 10.87 8.15 14.44
N ASP A 113 11.46 6.97 14.55
CA ASP A 113 11.65 6.23 15.79
C ASP A 113 12.51 7.04 16.79
N LEU A 114 13.59 7.64 16.32
CA LEU A 114 14.45 8.53 17.12
C LEU A 114 13.69 9.75 17.62
N GLU A 115 12.81 10.32 16.79
CA GLU A 115 11.98 11.46 17.19
C GLU A 115 10.95 11.05 18.24
N MET A 116 10.37 9.85 18.18
CA MET A 116 9.50 9.35 19.24
C MET A 116 10.26 9.12 20.54
N ALA A 117 11.48 8.57 20.46
CA ALA A 117 12.35 8.35 21.61
C ALA A 117 12.76 9.68 22.28
N SER A 118 13.06 10.73 21.50
CA SER A 118 13.39 12.05 22.05
C SER A 118 12.21 12.72 22.75
N HIS A 119 10.97 12.38 22.37
CA HIS A 119 9.74 12.76 23.07
C HIS A 119 9.42 11.85 24.28
N GLY A 120 10.31 10.92 24.62
CA GLY A 120 10.20 10.05 25.78
C GLY A 120 9.36 8.80 25.57
N CYS A 121 9.15 8.37 24.31
CA CYS A 121 8.50 7.10 24.02
C CYS A 121 9.48 5.93 24.14
N LYS A 122 8.98 4.79 24.63
CA LYS A 122 9.61 3.49 24.34
C LYS A 122 9.13 3.03 22.96
N VAL A 123 10.06 2.74 22.07
CA VAL A 123 9.76 2.36 20.68
C VAL A 123 9.95 0.86 20.52
N TYR A 124 8.89 0.19 20.05
CA TYR A 124 8.85 -1.24 19.79
C TYR A 124 8.89 -1.48 18.29
N GLN A 125 9.94 -2.16 17.86
CA GLN A 125 10.40 -2.17 16.48
C GLN A 125 10.36 -3.59 15.92
N TYR A 126 9.70 -3.76 14.77
CA TYR A 126 9.48 -5.08 14.16
C TYR A 126 9.81 -5.05 12.67
N ASP A 127 10.83 -5.80 12.29
CA ASP A 127 11.21 -6.02 10.89
C ASP A 127 11.97 -7.35 10.76
N HIS A 128 11.51 -8.27 9.92
CA HIS A 128 12.17 -9.56 9.70
C HIS A 128 13.19 -9.52 8.56
N THR A 129 13.21 -8.45 7.78
CA THR A 129 14.02 -8.31 6.56
C THR A 129 15.41 -7.77 6.83
N ILE A 130 15.63 -7.16 8.00
CA ILE A 130 16.90 -6.53 8.37
C ILE A 130 17.66 -7.37 9.40
N ASP A 131 18.98 -7.43 9.27
CA ASP A 131 19.83 -8.17 10.19
C ASP A 131 20.04 -7.43 11.51
N CYS A 132 20.12 -6.10 11.47
CA CYS A 132 20.25 -5.23 12.61
C CYS A 132 19.63 -3.86 12.34
N LEU A 133 19.40 -3.08 13.41
CA LEU A 133 18.92 -1.71 13.27
C LEU A 133 19.98 -0.82 12.60
N PRO A 134 19.56 0.13 11.75
CA PRO A 134 20.45 1.15 11.19
C PRO A 134 21.13 2.02 12.26
N HIS A 135 20.45 2.23 13.38
CA HIS A 135 20.96 3.00 14.52
C HIS A 135 20.37 2.48 15.83
N HIS A 136 21.16 2.48 16.90
CA HIS A 136 20.76 2.00 18.22
C HIS A 136 20.39 3.16 19.15
N HIS A 137 19.36 2.96 19.97
CA HIS A 137 18.95 3.88 21.03
C HIS A 137 18.48 3.09 22.26
N GLU A 138 18.67 3.62 23.47
CA GLU A 138 18.29 2.91 24.71
C GLU A 138 16.78 2.65 24.84
N SER A 139 15.97 3.50 24.22
CA SER A 139 14.51 3.38 24.20
C SER A 139 13.98 2.44 23.13
N PHE A 140 14.86 1.88 22.28
CA PHE A 140 14.49 0.97 21.20
C PHE A 140 14.43 -0.47 21.69
N ASN A 141 13.33 -1.14 21.34
CA ASN A 141 13.05 -2.53 21.65
C ASN A 141 12.82 -3.26 20.33
N TYR A 142 13.90 -3.68 19.68
CA TYR A 142 13.85 -4.32 18.38
C TYR A 142 13.67 -5.84 18.47
N SER A 143 12.77 -6.35 17.65
CA SER A 143 12.52 -7.78 17.43
C SER A 143 12.61 -8.06 15.93
N LYS A 144 13.47 -9.03 15.55
CA LYS A 144 13.59 -9.48 14.16
C LYS A 144 12.42 -10.39 13.77
N LYS A 145 11.22 -9.81 13.74
CA LYS A 145 9.97 -10.46 13.35
C LYS A 145 9.15 -9.51 12.47
N GLY A 146 8.43 -10.04 11.50
CA GLY A 146 7.45 -9.32 10.71
C GLY A 146 6.09 -9.31 11.41
N ILE A 147 5.25 -8.33 11.09
CA ILE A 147 3.87 -8.27 11.57
C ILE A 147 2.94 -8.67 10.43
N THR A 148 2.04 -9.60 10.70
CA THR A 148 0.98 -10.04 9.78
C THR A 148 -0.29 -10.39 10.59
N SER A 149 -1.28 -11.00 9.96
CA SER A 149 -2.50 -11.47 10.64
C SER A 149 -2.25 -12.64 11.59
N SER A 150 -3.13 -12.82 12.59
CA SER A 150 -3.07 -13.93 13.55
C SER A 150 -3.11 -15.33 12.92
N HIS A 151 -3.60 -15.44 11.68
CA HIS A 151 -3.70 -16.70 10.93
C HIS A 151 -2.46 -17.01 10.08
N GLN A 152 -1.50 -16.08 9.97
CA GLN A 152 -0.31 -16.18 9.11
C GLN A 152 1.00 -16.12 9.91
N ILE A 153 0.95 -16.45 11.21
CA ILE A 153 2.11 -16.48 12.10
C ILE A 153 2.99 -17.70 11.81
N ASP A 154 4.30 -17.49 11.84
CA ASP A 154 5.32 -18.54 11.73
C ASP A 154 6.57 -18.19 12.57
N GLU A 155 7.73 -18.79 12.26
CA GLU A 155 8.98 -18.53 12.99
C GLU A 155 9.48 -17.08 12.86
N ARG A 156 9.20 -16.42 11.72
CA ARG A 156 9.65 -15.06 11.40
C ARG A 156 8.53 -14.03 11.51
N MET A 157 7.29 -14.46 11.45
CA MET A 157 6.10 -13.60 11.46
C MET A 157 5.35 -13.72 12.78
N THR A 158 4.88 -12.60 13.32
CA THR A 158 3.98 -12.50 14.49
C THR A 158 2.81 -11.59 14.15
N CYS A 159 1.88 -11.37 15.07
CA CYS A 159 0.78 -10.42 14.87
C CYS A 159 0.78 -9.33 15.94
N LEU A 160 0.20 -8.17 15.61
CA LEU A 160 0.24 -7.00 16.48
C LEU A 160 -0.44 -7.28 17.84
N LYS A 161 -1.51 -8.08 17.86
CA LYS A 161 -2.18 -8.52 19.09
C LYS A 161 -1.26 -9.27 20.04
N HIS A 162 -0.49 -10.24 19.51
CA HIS A 162 0.47 -10.99 20.33
C HIS A 162 1.57 -10.08 20.86
N GLU A 163 2.04 -9.13 20.06
CA GLU A 163 3.10 -8.22 20.49
C GLU A 163 2.62 -7.17 21.50
N LEU A 164 1.37 -6.72 21.41
CA LEU A 164 0.74 -5.94 22.49
C LEU A 164 0.68 -6.74 23.80
N GLN A 165 0.40 -8.04 23.73
CA GLN A 165 0.39 -8.91 24.91
C GLN A 165 1.80 -9.17 25.46
N ASN A 166 2.76 -9.54 24.61
CA ASN A 166 4.14 -9.84 24.99
C ASN A 166 4.80 -8.64 25.67
N ASN A 167 4.52 -7.43 25.18
CA ASN A 167 5.04 -6.19 25.74
C ASN A 167 4.22 -5.66 26.92
N ARG A 168 3.15 -6.36 27.35
CA ARG A 168 2.24 -5.98 28.44
C ARG A 168 1.51 -4.65 28.22
N HIS A 169 1.12 -4.38 26.98
CA HIS A 169 0.37 -3.20 26.57
C HIS A 169 -1.13 -3.44 26.40
N GLN A 170 -1.66 -4.54 26.94
CA GLN A 170 -3.10 -4.86 26.88
C GLN A 170 -3.99 -3.82 27.57
N ASP A 171 -3.46 -3.09 28.56
CA ASP A 171 -4.14 -2.02 29.27
C ASP A 171 -3.49 -0.65 29.03
N THR A 172 -2.60 -0.56 28.02
CA THR A 172 -1.99 0.71 27.59
C THR A 172 -2.83 1.31 26.47
N ASP A 173 -3.10 2.60 26.58
CA ASP A 173 -3.78 3.42 25.58
C ASP A 173 -2.87 4.56 25.13
N ASN A 174 -3.31 5.28 24.09
CA ASN A 174 -2.58 6.39 23.47
C ASN A 174 -1.21 5.95 22.93
N ILE A 175 -1.22 4.82 22.23
CA ILE A 175 -0.06 4.25 21.56
C ILE A 175 0.08 4.91 20.18
N LEU A 176 1.30 5.25 19.79
CA LEU A 176 1.60 5.69 18.43
C LEU A 176 1.94 4.48 17.56
N LEU A 177 1.44 4.41 16.33
CA LEU A 177 1.71 3.31 15.41
C LEU A 177 2.18 3.86 14.06
N LYS A 178 3.41 3.51 13.66
CA LYS A 178 3.93 3.62 12.29
C LYS A 178 3.91 2.24 11.65
N MET A 179 3.30 2.10 10.47
CA MET A 179 3.14 0.82 9.78
C MET A 179 3.43 0.95 8.28
N ASP A 180 4.46 0.26 7.83
CA ASP A 180 4.81 0.10 6.43
C ASP A 180 5.31 -1.35 6.27
N ILE A 181 4.42 -2.26 5.88
CA ILE A 181 4.66 -3.72 5.91
C ILE A 181 4.32 -4.38 4.57
N GLU A 182 4.51 -3.65 3.48
CA GLU A 182 4.56 -4.17 2.11
C GLU A 182 3.31 -4.98 1.70
N GLY A 183 2.12 -4.56 2.14
CA GLY A 183 0.83 -5.16 1.76
C GLY A 183 0.11 -5.91 2.87
N ASP A 184 0.80 -6.25 3.98
CA ASP A 184 0.17 -6.91 5.13
C ASP A 184 -0.74 -5.96 5.94
N GLU A 185 -0.75 -4.65 5.66
CA GLU A 185 -1.55 -3.65 6.40
C GLU A 185 -3.03 -4.03 6.41
N TRP A 186 -3.53 -4.49 5.26
CA TRP A 186 -4.94 -4.87 5.09
C TRP A 186 -5.33 -6.07 5.95
N GLU A 187 -4.45 -7.04 6.06
CA GLU A 187 -4.68 -8.25 6.88
C GLU A 187 -4.59 -7.90 8.36
N VAL A 188 -3.63 -7.06 8.76
CA VAL A 188 -3.49 -6.59 10.13
C VAL A 188 -4.75 -5.83 10.57
N PHE A 189 -5.24 -4.87 9.78
CA PHE A 189 -6.48 -4.17 10.12
C PHE A 189 -7.71 -5.09 10.12
N ALA A 190 -7.76 -6.08 9.22
CA ALA A 190 -8.84 -7.07 9.18
C ALA A 190 -8.83 -8.02 10.38
N ASP A 191 -7.67 -8.25 10.99
CA ASP A 191 -7.49 -9.12 12.17
C ASP A 191 -7.75 -8.39 13.50
N LEU A 192 -7.37 -7.10 13.61
CA LEU A 192 -7.48 -6.35 14.87
C LEU A 192 -8.92 -6.09 15.34
N GLU A 193 -9.20 -6.37 16.61
CA GLU A 193 -10.50 -6.08 17.22
C GLU A 193 -10.67 -4.58 17.53
N MET A 194 -11.91 -4.13 17.74
CA MET A 194 -12.20 -2.70 17.97
C MET A 194 -11.47 -2.14 19.20
N ASN A 195 -11.43 -2.90 20.29
CA ASN A 195 -10.74 -2.54 21.52
C ASN A 195 -9.21 -2.48 21.36
N GLU A 196 -8.64 -3.27 20.45
CA GLU A 196 -7.22 -3.25 20.12
C GLU A 196 -6.89 -2.03 19.26
N LEU A 197 -7.71 -1.73 18.25
CA LEU A 197 -7.57 -0.51 17.44
C LEU A 197 -7.67 0.75 18.30
N GLN A 198 -8.61 0.81 19.23
CA GLN A 198 -8.81 1.98 20.11
C GLN A 198 -7.62 2.28 21.01
N LYS A 199 -6.60 1.41 21.12
CA LYS A 199 -5.39 1.71 21.87
C LYS A 199 -4.52 2.76 21.21
N PHE A 200 -4.59 2.85 19.89
CA PHE A 200 -3.75 3.75 19.12
C PHE A 200 -4.35 5.15 19.11
N SER A 201 -3.62 6.16 19.57
CA SER A 201 -4.05 7.57 19.45
C SER A 201 -3.86 8.07 18.03
N GLN A 202 -2.77 7.64 17.39
CA GLN A 202 -2.42 7.97 16.01
C GLN A 202 -1.90 6.73 15.29
N ILE A 203 -2.33 6.55 14.04
CA ILE A 203 -1.85 5.49 13.14
C ILE A 203 -1.37 6.16 11.87
N LEU A 204 -0.07 6.04 11.59
CA LEU A 204 0.60 6.47 10.38
C LEU A 204 0.88 5.21 9.57
N VAL A 205 0.29 5.10 8.39
CA VAL A 205 0.35 3.86 7.60
C VAL A 205 0.59 4.14 6.13
N GLU A 206 1.48 3.36 5.52
CA GLU A 206 1.61 3.30 4.07
C GLU A 206 0.74 2.15 3.53
N LEU A 207 -0.41 2.50 2.95
CA LEU A 207 -1.34 1.52 2.42
C LEU A 207 -0.88 1.08 1.03
N HIS A 208 -0.43 -0.17 0.93
CA HIS A 208 0.05 -0.77 -0.31
C HIS A 208 -1.07 -1.29 -1.20
N ASP A 209 -0.78 -1.45 -2.49
CA ASP A 209 -1.62 -2.17 -3.45
C ASP A 209 -3.04 -1.59 -3.71
N LEU A 210 -3.30 -0.31 -3.44
CA LEU A 210 -4.62 0.31 -3.66
C LEU A 210 -5.15 0.15 -5.09
N HIS A 211 -4.25 0.06 -6.07
CA HIS A 211 -4.62 -0.20 -7.46
C HIS A 211 -5.32 -1.56 -7.68
N LYS A 212 -5.33 -2.46 -6.69
CA LYS A 212 -6.08 -3.73 -6.70
C LYS A 212 -7.54 -3.57 -6.25
N VAL A 213 -8.02 -2.37 -5.95
CA VAL A 213 -9.40 -2.09 -5.49
C VAL A 213 -10.51 -2.64 -6.39
N TYR A 214 -10.29 -2.78 -7.70
CA TYR A 214 -11.26 -3.40 -8.61
C TYR A 214 -11.34 -4.94 -8.51
N LYS A 215 -10.42 -5.57 -7.76
CA LYS A 215 -10.41 -7.02 -7.53
C LYS A 215 -11.25 -7.32 -6.30
N LEU A 216 -12.40 -7.97 -6.51
CA LEU A 216 -13.42 -8.21 -5.47
C LEU A 216 -12.88 -8.80 -4.16
N PHE A 217 -12.00 -9.80 -4.23
CA PHE A 217 -11.43 -10.43 -3.03
C PHE A 217 -10.53 -9.47 -2.24
N TRP A 218 -9.68 -8.70 -2.93
CA TRP A 218 -8.85 -7.68 -2.30
C TRP A 218 -9.72 -6.58 -1.70
N TYR A 219 -10.71 -6.09 -2.45
CA TYR A 219 -11.64 -5.06 -2.01
C TYR A 219 -12.38 -5.44 -0.72
N ARG A 220 -12.93 -6.66 -0.65
CA ARG A 220 -13.67 -7.14 0.53
C ARG A 220 -12.79 -7.18 1.77
N LYS A 221 -11.54 -7.62 1.61
CA LYS A 221 -10.55 -7.67 2.69
C LYS A 221 -10.21 -6.26 3.18
N ALA A 222 -9.81 -5.37 2.26
CA ALA A 222 -9.48 -3.98 2.58
C ALA A 222 -10.64 -3.28 3.29
N LEU A 223 -11.87 -3.44 2.79
CA LEU A 223 -13.07 -2.84 3.37
C LEU A 223 -13.39 -3.38 4.77
N ALA A 224 -13.16 -4.67 5.03
CA ALA A 224 -13.40 -5.26 6.35
C ALA A 224 -12.49 -4.65 7.43
N GLY A 225 -11.19 -4.53 7.16
CA GLY A 225 -10.25 -3.91 8.09
C GLY A 225 -10.54 -2.42 8.30
N LEU A 226 -10.70 -1.70 7.20
CA LEU A 226 -10.96 -0.28 7.22
C LEU A 226 -12.30 0.10 7.90
N ASN A 227 -13.36 -0.71 7.74
CA ASN A 227 -14.64 -0.45 8.41
C ASN A 227 -14.53 -0.45 9.94
N LYS A 228 -13.60 -1.23 10.52
CA LYS A 228 -13.33 -1.18 11.96
C LYS A 228 -12.54 0.07 12.29
N LEU A 229 -11.47 0.34 11.54
CA LEU A 229 -10.63 1.52 11.73
C LEU A 229 -11.45 2.82 11.70
N PHE A 230 -12.37 2.99 10.74
CA PHE A 230 -13.14 4.22 10.58
C PHE A 230 -14.17 4.48 11.69
N LYS A 231 -14.57 3.45 12.43
CA LYS A 231 -15.45 3.62 13.59
C LYS A 231 -14.73 4.30 14.76
N SER A 232 -13.44 4.03 14.93
CA SER A 232 -12.63 4.57 16.02
C SER A 232 -11.70 5.70 15.60
N HIS A 233 -11.36 5.81 14.31
CA HIS A 233 -10.38 6.77 13.80
C HIS A 233 -10.90 7.59 12.60
N GLN A 234 -10.27 8.73 12.39
CA GLN A 234 -10.52 9.67 11.30
C GLN A 234 -9.23 9.89 10.52
N ALA A 235 -9.28 9.75 9.19
CA ALA A 235 -8.19 10.19 8.31
C ALA A 235 -8.04 11.71 8.39
N VAL A 236 -6.82 12.21 8.53
CA VAL A 236 -6.52 13.65 8.64
C VAL A 236 -5.47 14.12 7.65
N HIS A 237 -4.75 13.19 7.03
CA HIS A 237 -3.75 13.47 6.01
C HIS A 237 -3.65 12.29 5.04
N VAL A 238 -3.38 12.60 3.78
CA VAL A 238 -3.09 11.62 2.74
C VAL A 238 -1.95 12.12 1.85
N HIS A 239 -1.06 11.24 1.42
CA HIS A 239 -0.01 11.54 0.47
C HIS A 239 0.22 10.35 -0.48
N GLY A 240 0.35 10.62 -1.77
CA GLY A 240 0.48 9.56 -2.77
C GLY A 240 1.94 9.27 -3.06
N ASN A 241 2.41 8.06 -2.75
CA ASN A 241 3.81 7.69 -2.98
C ASN A 241 4.13 7.70 -4.49
N ASN A 242 5.08 8.56 -4.86
CA ASN A 242 5.41 8.87 -6.26
C ASN A 242 6.42 7.90 -6.89
N ASN A 243 6.81 6.81 -6.21
CA ASN A 243 7.61 5.72 -6.81
C ASN A 243 6.80 4.86 -7.79
N ALA A 244 5.46 4.91 -7.72
CA ALA A 244 4.58 4.15 -8.60
C ALA A 244 3.62 5.08 -9.36
N ALA A 245 3.40 4.80 -10.65
CA ALA A 245 2.50 5.60 -11.47
C ALA A 245 1.02 5.43 -11.07
N LEU A 246 0.26 6.52 -11.10
CA LEU A 246 -1.21 6.51 -10.90
C LEU A 246 -1.88 5.52 -11.85
N ARG A 247 -2.93 4.86 -11.35
CA ARG A 247 -3.76 3.93 -12.11
C ARG A 247 -5.17 4.47 -12.24
N ILE A 248 -5.72 4.49 -13.46
CA ILE A 248 -7.12 4.88 -13.68
C ILE A 248 -8.02 3.67 -13.43
N ILE A 249 -8.87 3.77 -12.40
CA ILE A 249 -9.79 2.71 -11.98
C ILE A 249 -11.15 3.35 -11.72
N GLY A 250 -12.19 2.86 -12.41
CA GLY A 250 -13.55 3.39 -12.29
C GLY A 250 -13.66 4.85 -12.72
N GLY A 251 -12.73 5.33 -13.54
CA GLY A 251 -12.63 6.76 -13.91
C GLY A 251 -11.88 7.64 -12.92
N TYR A 252 -11.40 7.10 -11.80
CA TYR A 252 -10.60 7.82 -10.80
C TYR A 252 -9.12 7.52 -10.94
N ALA A 253 -8.27 8.52 -10.67
CA ALA A 253 -6.83 8.31 -10.50
C ALA A 253 -6.55 7.76 -9.09
N VAL A 254 -6.07 6.52 -9.02
CA VAL A 254 -5.78 5.80 -7.77
C VAL A 254 -4.27 5.63 -7.65
N PRO A 255 -3.64 6.16 -6.60
CA PRO A 255 -2.24 5.87 -6.32
C PRO A 255 -2.09 4.41 -5.88
N PRO A 256 -1.10 3.66 -6.42
CA PRO A 256 -0.85 2.29 -5.99
C PRO A 256 -0.50 2.16 -4.52
N VAL A 257 0.13 3.19 -3.95
CA VAL A 257 0.57 3.26 -2.55
C VAL A 257 0.18 4.63 -2.00
N LEU A 258 -0.41 4.67 -0.81
CA LEU A 258 -0.94 5.87 -0.19
C LEU A 258 -0.54 5.94 1.29
N GLU A 259 0.22 6.95 1.67
CA GLU A 259 0.48 7.28 3.06
C GLU A 259 -0.78 7.94 3.65
N VAL A 260 -1.22 7.47 4.82
CA VAL A 260 -2.40 7.99 5.52
C VAL A 260 -2.10 8.14 7.00
N THR A 261 -2.55 9.26 7.55
CA THR A 261 -2.55 9.47 9.01
C THR A 261 -3.97 9.45 9.54
N PHE A 262 -4.18 8.62 10.54
CA PHE A 262 -5.42 8.46 11.26
C PHE A 262 -5.28 8.92 12.70
N LEU A 263 -6.27 9.66 13.20
CA LEU A 263 -6.36 10.06 14.62
C LEU A 263 -7.59 9.42 15.27
N ARG A 264 -7.45 9.01 16.55
CA ARG A 264 -8.56 8.43 17.32
C ARG A 264 -9.65 9.48 17.58
N ARG A 265 -10.91 9.12 17.31
CA ARG A 265 -12.03 10.06 17.25
C ARG A 265 -12.43 10.70 18.58
N ASP A 266 -12.17 10.02 19.68
CA ASP A 266 -12.46 10.48 21.05
C ASP A 266 -11.45 11.52 21.55
N LEU A 267 -10.27 11.61 20.94
CA LEU A 267 -9.20 12.51 21.35
C LEU A 267 -9.21 13.87 20.63
N PHE A 268 -9.91 13.97 19.50
CA PHE A 268 -9.83 15.13 18.61
C PHE A 268 -11.22 15.56 18.11
N GLN A 269 -11.32 16.85 17.77
CA GLN A 269 -12.45 17.40 17.03
C GLN A 269 -12.05 17.61 15.58
N PHE A 270 -13.00 17.37 14.67
CA PHE A 270 -12.74 17.37 13.25
C PHE A 270 -13.73 18.27 12.52
N SER A 271 -13.20 19.01 11.55
CA SER A 271 -13.95 19.87 10.65
C SER A 271 -13.74 19.47 9.19
N PRO A 272 -14.64 19.86 8.26
CA PRO A 272 -14.47 19.56 6.84
C PRO A 272 -13.10 20.02 6.32
N CYS A 273 -12.39 19.14 5.62
CA CYS A 273 -11.05 19.44 5.13
C CYS A 273 -11.07 20.57 4.08
N THR A 274 -10.19 21.53 4.28
CA THR A 274 -9.99 22.69 3.38
C THR A 274 -8.70 22.59 2.56
N ARG A 275 -7.89 21.56 2.80
CA ARG A 275 -6.57 21.35 2.20
C ARG A 275 -6.63 20.59 0.87
N THR A 276 -5.56 20.74 0.10
CA THR A 276 -5.25 19.90 -1.06
C THR A 276 -4.00 19.08 -0.81
N PHE A 277 -3.83 17.98 -1.53
CA PHE A 277 -2.73 17.04 -1.35
C PHE A 277 -1.99 16.84 -2.68
N PRO A 278 -0.66 16.97 -2.71
CA PRO A 278 0.21 17.38 -1.59
C PRO A 278 -0.02 18.83 -1.13
N ASN A 279 0.29 19.12 0.14
CA ASN A 279 0.36 20.46 0.74
C ASN A 279 1.83 20.83 1.08
N GLU A 280 2.03 21.95 1.78
CA GLU A 280 3.36 22.47 2.13
C GLU A 280 4.20 21.59 3.07
N LEU A 281 3.57 20.66 3.79
CA LEU A 281 4.26 19.69 4.65
C LEU A 281 4.71 18.45 3.87
N ASP A 282 4.10 18.18 2.73
CA ASP A 282 4.39 16.99 1.94
C ASP A 282 5.73 17.10 1.21
N GLN A 283 6.37 15.96 1.03
CA GLN A 283 7.60 15.82 0.25
C GLN A 283 7.48 14.58 -0.62
N PRO A 284 8.03 14.60 -1.84
CA PRO A 284 8.03 13.41 -2.67
C PRO A 284 8.80 12.28 -2.02
N ASN A 285 8.26 11.05 -2.03
CA ASN A 285 9.03 9.86 -1.61
C ASN A 285 10.31 9.74 -2.44
N ASN A 286 10.20 9.99 -3.75
CA ASN A 286 11.30 10.03 -4.68
C ASN A 286 11.45 11.43 -5.30
N PRO A 287 12.49 12.20 -4.95
CA PRO A 287 12.68 13.55 -5.44
C PRO A 287 12.96 13.64 -6.95
N CYS A 288 13.25 12.51 -7.61
CA CYS A 288 13.44 12.45 -9.05
C CYS A 288 12.13 12.32 -9.84
N PHE A 289 11.00 12.08 -9.17
CA PHE A 289 9.69 11.93 -9.81
C PHE A 289 8.73 13.05 -9.43
N ALA A 290 7.79 13.35 -10.34
CA ALA A 290 6.75 14.34 -10.09
C ALA A 290 5.75 13.82 -9.05
N GLU A 291 5.25 14.73 -8.21
CA GLU A 291 4.24 14.45 -7.20
C GLU A 291 2.87 14.13 -7.79
N HIS A 292 2.17 13.17 -7.18
CA HIS A 292 0.79 12.87 -7.50
C HIS A 292 -0.13 13.97 -6.98
N GLN A 293 -0.75 14.73 -7.89
CA GLN A 293 -1.72 15.76 -7.53
C GLN A 293 -3.08 15.12 -7.20
N LEU A 294 -3.35 14.90 -5.91
CA LEU A 294 -4.56 14.23 -5.41
C LEU A 294 -5.76 15.20 -5.22
N GLY A 295 -5.53 16.52 -5.32
CA GLY A 295 -6.58 17.53 -5.13
C GLY A 295 -7.08 17.54 -3.68
N SER A 296 -8.38 17.72 -3.46
CA SER A 296 -8.97 17.69 -2.11
C SER A 296 -9.13 16.28 -1.52
N PHE A 297 -8.90 15.23 -2.33
CA PHE A 297 -9.11 13.82 -1.98
C PHE A 297 -10.50 13.52 -1.38
N GLN A 298 -11.53 14.21 -1.89
CA GLN A 298 -12.92 14.01 -1.50
C GLN A 298 -13.67 13.19 -2.55
N PHE A 299 -14.40 12.16 -2.11
CA PHE A 299 -15.13 11.25 -3.00
C PHE A 299 -16.60 11.15 -2.61
N PRO A 300 -17.51 10.93 -3.58
CA PRO A 300 -18.92 10.69 -3.29
C PRO A 300 -19.10 9.50 -2.35
N ASN A 301 -20.03 9.59 -1.40
CA ASN A 301 -20.39 8.46 -0.55
C ASN A 301 -21.58 7.69 -1.16
N PRO A 302 -21.40 6.45 -1.65
CA PRO A 302 -22.47 5.69 -2.28
C PRO A 302 -23.61 5.35 -1.32
N ALA A 303 -23.36 5.28 -0.01
CA ALA A 303 -24.38 5.00 1.00
C ALA A 303 -25.30 6.20 1.30
N LYS A 304 -25.01 7.37 0.74
CA LYS A 304 -25.84 8.58 0.84
C LYS A 304 -26.57 8.93 -0.46
N ARG A 305 -26.51 8.07 -1.48
CA ARG A 305 -27.24 8.22 -2.75
C ARG A 305 -28.60 7.55 -2.69
#